data_AF-A0A381S6B4-F1
#
_entry.id   AF-A0A381S6B4-F1
#
_cell.length_a   1.000
_cell.length_b   1.000
_cell.length_c   1.000
_cell.angle_alpha   90.00
_cell.angle_beta   90.00
_cell.angle_gamma   90.00
#
_symmetry.space_group_name_H-M   'P 1'
#
loop_
_entity.id
_entity.type
_entity.pdbx_description
1 polymer ?
#
loop_
_entity_poly.entity_id
_entity_poly.type
_entity_poly.pdbx_seq_one_letter_code
_entity_poly.pdbx_strand_id
1 'polypeptide(L)'
;MTLLLLCSSLAGCAGPPDEDEDGVTDELDLCSLTPIDELVNDSGCSASQRDGDGDGISDAGDLCTETPADEIPNESGCSATERDGDGDGFVDADDSCPSTPANETVASDGCADSEVDMSMRPWWCHSTGTGHGEDQEHGDHLAPAYHGMTKGMLSWQDCIDVSEQFGDAIEWAMQWPTVADAEADGFHMAVDYVEGMGTHHVRLGDFSMDADFDPLDPEFPDTRMDGVFDFGQPEFLMYASSAQDAELVGFAWYVKTDSENPPTGFPGDNDWWHVHQVLCFTNSSFQVVGEDISDEECHSRDGTNVHLDDYWMTHAWIIEPWLTQFDVFTNHHPCLKGDGAETDFEDPCWDESVNGSGDDEGSEHNH
;
A
#
# COMPACT_ATOMS: atom_id res chain seq x y z
N MET A 1 100.79 -1.24 -43.36
CA MET A 1 100.20 -2.18 -44.32
C MET A 1 98.91 -2.68 -43.70
N THR A 2 97.80 -2.34 -44.31
CA THR A 2 96.42 -2.71 -43.95
C THR A 2 96.27 -4.23 -43.87
N LEU A 3 95.48 -4.73 -42.91
CA LEU A 3 94.46 -5.73 -43.21
C LEU A 3 93.33 -5.73 -42.17
N LEU A 4 92.12 -5.72 -42.70
CA LEU A 4 90.79 -5.72 -42.09
C LEU A 4 90.32 -7.13 -41.64
N LEU A 5 89.16 -7.14 -40.94
CA LEU A 5 88.16 -8.23 -40.75
C LEU A 5 88.50 -9.24 -39.61
N LEU A 6 87.60 -9.68 -38.71
CA LEU A 6 86.13 -9.64 -38.53
C LEU A 6 85.77 -10.00 -37.08
N CYS A 7 84.59 -9.54 -36.62
CA CYS A 7 83.65 -10.11 -35.64
C CYS A 7 84.09 -11.17 -34.60
N SER A 8 83.71 -10.98 -33.33
CA SER A 8 82.77 -11.84 -32.55
C SER A 8 83.02 -11.80 -31.04
N SER A 9 82.06 -11.26 -30.26
CA SER A 9 81.32 -12.03 -29.23
C SER A 9 80.45 -11.08 -28.41
N LEU A 10 79.16 -11.14 -28.73
CA LEU A 10 78.06 -10.72 -27.85
C LEU A 10 78.11 -11.62 -26.61
N ALA A 11 78.68 -11.13 -25.50
CA ALA A 11 78.29 -11.63 -24.20
C ALA A 11 76.92 -11.00 -23.93
N GLY A 12 75.87 -11.72 -24.33
CA GLY A 12 74.50 -11.33 -24.07
C GLY A 12 74.29 -11.21 -22.56
N CYS A 13 73.79 -10.05 -22.13
CA CYS A 13 73.07 -9.97 -20.88
C CYS A 13 71.79 -10.77 -21.07
N ALA A 14 71.82 -12.08 -20.78
CA ALA A 14 70.58 -12.78 -20.47
C ALA A 14 70.09 -12.14 -19.16
N GLY A 15 68.99 -11.40 -19.22
CA GLY A 15 68.29 -10.97 -18.03
C GLY A 15 67.86 -12.17 -17.18
N PRO A 16 67.28 -11.93 -15.98
CA PRO A 16 66.49 -12.97 -15.31
C PRO A 16 65.52 -13.62 -16.31
N PRO A 17 65.26 -14.95 -16.17
CA PRO A 17 64.36 -15.65 -17.07
C PRO A 17 62.93 -15.13 -16.94
N ASP A 18 62.22 -15.21 -18.06
CA ASP A 18 60.86 -14.75 -18.32
C ASP A 18 60.35 -15.72 -19.41
N GLU A 19 59.64 -16.78 -18.99
CA GLU A 19 59.31 -17.95 -19.82
C GLU A 19 58.23 -17.68 -20.87
N ASP A 20 57.25 -16.83 -20.55
CA ASP A 20 56.16 -16.43 -21.45
C ASP A 20 56.36 -15.05 -22.09
N GLU A 21 57.47 -14.38 -21.79
CA GLU A 21 57.91 -13.11 -22.40
C GLU A 21 56.93 -11.95 -22.19
N ASP A 22 56.21 -11.94 -21.05
CA ASP A 22 55.21 -10.92 -20.72
C ASP A 22 55.79 -9.65 -20.08
N GLY A 23 57.09 -9.68 -19.76
CA GLY A 23 57.84 -8.57 -19.19
C GLY A 23 57.98 -8.60 -17.67
N VAL A 24 57.41 -9.60 -16.99
CA VAL A 24 57.62 -9.91 -15.58
C VAL A 24 58.46 -11.19 -15.46
N THR A 25 59.52 -11.13 -14.65
CA THR A 25 60.43 -12.27 -14.51
C THR A 25 59.78 -13.43 -13.77
N ASP A 26 60.13 -14.68 -14.08
CA ASP A 26 59.58 -15.90 -13.46
C ASP A 26 59.59 -15.89 -11.90
N GLU A 27 60.50 -15.15 -11.26
CA GLU A 27 60.57 -15.02 -9.79
C GLU A 27 59.43 -14.17 -9.19
N LEU A 28 58.89 -13.24 -9.99
CA LEU A 28 57.86 -12.26 -9.59
C LEU A 28 56.51 -12.51 -10.29
N ASP A 29 56.50 -13.37 -11.32
CA ASP A 29 55.30 -13.73 -12.06
C ASP A 29 54.48 -14.80 -11.30
N LEU A 30 53.20 -14.48 -11.04
CA LEU A 30 52.21 -15.36 -10.42
C LEU A 30 51.35 -16.11 -11.45
N CYS A 31 51.41 -15.74 -12.72
CA CYS A 31 50.49 -16.14 -13.78
C CYS A 31 51.22 -16.64 -15.03
N SER A 32 51.76 -17.84 -14.96
CA SER A 32 52.48 -18.44 -16.09
C SER A 32 51.61 -18.60 -17.35
N LEU A 33 52.25 -18.49 -18.52
CA LEU A 33 51.66 -18.60 -19.85
C LEU A 33 50.67 -17.47 -20.16
N THR A 34 50.99 -16.25 -19.73
CA THR A 34 50.25 -15.05 -20.11
C THR A 34 50.10 -14.98 -21.64
N PRO A 35 48.88 -14.77 -22.17
CA PRO A 35 48.70 -14.65 -23.61
C PRO A 35 49.54 -13.52 -24.20
N ILE A 36 50.25 -13.83 -25.29
CA ILE A 36 51.09 -12.87 -26.01
C ILE A 36 50.28 -11.63 -26.38
N ASP A 37 50.88 -10.45 -26.19
CA ASP A 37 50.33 -9.11 -26.41
C ASP A 37 49.29 -8.61 -25.39
N GLU A 38 49.00 -9.36 -24.31
CA GLU A 38 48.20 -8.84 -23.19
C GLU A 38 49.03 -8.01 -22.21
N LEU A 39 48.42 -6.98 -21.62
CA LEU A 39 49.07 -6.18 -20.58
C LEU A 39 48.94 -6.87 -19.22
N VAL A 40 50.05 -6.99 -18.51
CA VAL A 40 50.13 -7.58 -17.17
C VAL A 40 50.22 -6.53 -16.08
N ASN A 41 49.80 -6.90 -14.87
CA ASN A 41 50.06 -6.11 -13.66
C ASN A 41 51.46 -6.41 -13.08
N ASP A 42 51.77 -5.82 -11.93
CA ASP A 42 53.06 -6.01 -11.23
C ASP A 42 53.34 -7.47 -10.81
N SER A 43 52.34 -8.35 -10.89
CA SER A 43 52.44 -9.78 -10.56
C SER A 43 52.47 -10.67 -11.80
N GLY A 44 52.65 -10.13 -13.01
CA GLY A 44 52.68 -10.90 -14.26
C GLY A 44 51.31 -11.37 -14.75
N CYS A 45 50.21 -11.01 -14.06
CA CYS A 45 48.89 -11.48 -14.45
C CYS A 45 48.17 -10.50 -15.37
N SER A 46 47.71 -10.97 -16.53
CA SER A 46 46.82 -10.21 -17.41
C SER A 46 45.36 -10.25 -16.93
N ALA A 47 44.51 -9.38 -17.48
CA ALA A 47 43.09 -9.35 -17.13
C ALA A 47 42.36 -10.67 -17.45
N SER A 48 42.81 -11.45 -18.44
CA SER A 48 42.17 -12.73 -18.77
C SER A 48 42.51 -13.86 -17.80
N GLN A 49 43.53 -13.67 -16.95
CA GLN A 49 43.97 -14.64 -15.94
C GLN A 49 43.56 -14.25 -14.51
N ARG A 50 43.14 -13.01 -14.29
CA ARG A 50 42.70 -12.50 -12.98
C ARG A 50 41.18 -12.59 -12.86
N ASP A 51 40.73 -12.68 -11.62
CA ASP A 51 39.34 -12.71 -11.18
C ASP A 51 39.33 -11.95 -9.85
N GLY A 52 39.05 -10.64 -9.94
CA GLY A 52 39.33 -9.65 -8.90
C GLY A 52 38.38 -9.73 -7.71
N ASP A 53 37.11 -10.00 -7.96
CA ASP A 53 36.06 -10.19 -6.96
C ASP A 53 35.85 -11.67 -6.60
N GLY A 54 36.39 -12.60 -7.39
CA GLY A 54 36.36 -14.03 -7.12
C GLY A 54 35.03 -14.68 -7.48
N ASP A 55 34.26 -14.07 -8.39
CA ASP A 55 32.96 -14.55 -8.85
C ASP A 55 33.08 -15.74 -9.83
N GLY A 56 34.28 -16.00 -10.34
CA GLY A 56 34.61 -17.06 -11.28
C GLY A 56 34.64 -16.63 -12.75
N ILE A 57 34.44 -15.34 -13.04
CA ILE A 57 34.58 -14.70 -14.34
C ILE A 57 35.87 -13.87 -14.33
N SER A 58 36.69 -14.00 -15.39
CA SER A 58 37.95 -13.25 -15.43
C SER A 58 37.71 -11.75 -15.56
N ASP A 59 38.58 -10.89 -15.01
CA ASP A 59 38.51 -9.42 -15.14
C ASP A 59 38.33 -8.94 -16.59
N ALA A 60 38.83 -9.71 -17.58
CA ALA A 60 38.70 -9.37 -19.00
C ALA A 60 37.28 -9.57 -19.58
N GLY A 61 36.48 -10.45 -18.97
CA GLY A 61 35.12 -10.80 -19.38
C GLY A 61 34.04 -10.34 -18.41
N ASP A 62 34.44 -9.81 -17.26
CA ASP A 62 33.57 -9.36 -16.19
C ASP A 62 33.19 -7.87 -16.38
N LEU A 63 31.89 -7.62 -16.48
CA LEU A 63 31.31 -6.28 -16.55
C LEU A 63 30.99 -5.70 -15.17
N CYS A 64 30.88 -6.54 -14.14
CA CYS A 64 30.51 -6.21 -12.78
C CYS A 64 31.66 -6.56 -11.83
N THR A 65 32.68 -5.70 -11.78
CA THR A 65 33.97 -5.98 -11.12
C THR A 65 33.96 -6.16 -9.60
N GLU A 66 32.79 -6.18 -8.97
CA GLU A 66 32.60 -6.26 -7.52
C GLU A 66 31.36 -7.09 -7.18
N THR A 67 31.09 -8.16 -7.94
CA THR A 67 29.94 -9.03 -7.72
C THR A 67 29.97 -9.63 -6.31
N PRO A 68 28.87 -9.56 -5.54
CA PRO A 68 28.86 -10.05 -4.17
C PRO A 68 29.22 -11.55 -4.09
N ALA A 69 30.16 -11.90 -3.21
CA ALA A 69 30.76 -13.24 -3.11
C ALA A 69 29.78 -14.40 -2.81
N ASP A 70 28.55 -14.12 -2.39
CA ASP A 70 27.50 -15.11 -2.12
C ASP A 70 26.46 -15.19 -3.26
N GLU A 71 26.66 -14.46 -4.35
CA GLU A 71 25.77 -14.41 -5.51
C GLU A 71 26.36 -15.13 -6.72
N ILE A 72 25.48 -15.56 -7.64
CA ILE A 72 25.87 -16.31 -8.82
C ILE A 72 25.89 -15.35 -10.02
N PRO A 73 27.06 -15.08 -10.62
CA PRO A 73 27.16 -14.22 -11.80
C PRO A 73 26.60 -14.94 -13.04
N ASN A 74 26.18 -14.15 -14.04
CA ASN A 74 25.94 -14.67 -15.37
C ASN A 74 27.23 -14.70 -16.20
N GLU A 75 27.12 -14.94 -17.51
CA GLU A 75 28.27 -14.99 -18.42
C GLU A 75 29.03 -13.66 -18.58
N SER A 76 28.44 -12.56 -18.13
CA SER A 76 29.03 -11.22 -18.14
C SER A 76 29.61 -10.83 -16.78
N GLY A 77 29.68 -11.73 -15.80
CA GLY A 77 30.13 -11.43 -14.43
C GLY A 77 29.05 -10.85 -13.52
N CYS A 78 27.91 -10.41 -14.03
CA CYS A 78 26.93 -9.72 -13.17
C CYS A 78 25.93 -10.67 -12.50
N SER A 79 25.68 -10.50 -11.20
CA SER A 79 24.64 -11.23 -10.47
C SER A 79 23.23 -10.65 -10.70
N ALA A 80 22.20 -11.25 -10.09
CA ALA A 80 20.83 -10.74 -10.18
C ALA A 80 20.61 -9.40 -9.46
N THR A 81 21.42 -9.07 -8.44
CA THR A 81 21.30 -7.78 -7.73
C THR A 81 22.03 -6.63 -8.44
N GLU A 82 22.76 -6.93 -9.52
CA GLU A 82 23.52 -5.96 -10.31
C GLU A 82 22.96 -5.75 -11.72
N ARG A 83 22.14 -6.69 -12.19
CA ARG A 83 21.53 -6.65 -13.52
C ARG A 83 20.14 -6.04 -13.46
N ASP A 84 19.79 -5.32 -14.51
CA ASP A 84 18.44 -4.83 -14.82
C ASP A 84 18.17 -5.27 -16.27
N GLY A 85 17.53 -6.43 -16.40
CA GLY A 85 17.45 -7.20 -17.65
C GLY A 85 16.60 -6.55 -18.75
N ASP A 86 15.55 -5.82 -18.38
CA ASP A 86 14.65 -5.13 -19.29
C ASP A 86 14.83 -3.59 -19.28
N GLY A 87 15.58 -3.06 -18.33
CA GLY A 87 15.95 -1.65 -18.25
C GLY A 87 14.85 -0.77 -17.64
N ASP A 88 13.99 -1.33 -16.80
CA ASP A 88 12.88 -0.61 -16.16
C ASP A 88 13.28 0.15 -14.87
N GLY A 89 14.50 -0.09 -14.40
CA GLY A 89 15.08 0.54 -13.23
C GLY A 89 15.05 -0.31 -11.95
N PHE A 90 14.52 -1.52 -12.00
CA PHE A 90 14.61 -2.52 -10.95
C PHE A 90 15.67 -3.57 -11.30
N VAL A 91 16.38 -4.08 -10.28
CA VAL A 91 17.35 -5.15 -10.51
C VAL A 91 16.62 -6.48 -10.65
N ASP A 92 17.14 -7.43 -11.43
CA ASP A 92 16.53 -8.75 -11.68
C ASP A 92 16.14 -9.48 -10.38
N ALA A 93 16.81 -9.19 -9.26
CA ALA A 93 16.53 -9.78 -7.96
C ALA A 93 15.27 -9.22 -7.27
N ASP A 94 14.92 -7.96 -7.54
CA ASP A 94 13.80 -7.22 -6.94
C ASP A 94 12.64 -7.01 -7.93
N ASP A 95 12.83 -7.36 -9.20
CA ASP A 95 11.85 -7.24 -10.27
C ASP A 95 10.97 -8.50 -10.41
N SER A 96 9.67 -8.32 -10.20
CA SER A 96 8.65 -9.37 -10.32
C SER A 96 8.20 -9.59 -11.77
N CYS A 97 8.49 -8.65 -12.67
CA CYS A 97 8.12 -8.62 -14.07
C CYS A 97 9.36 -8.46 -14.97
N PRO A 98 10.16 -9.53 -15.18
CA PRO A 98 11.50 -9.47 -15.82
C PRO A 98 11.49 -9.21 -17.34
N SER A 99 10.41 -8.63 -17.87
CA SER A 99 10.23 -8.36 -19.29
C SER A 99 9.32 -7.14 -19.52
N THR A 100 9.35 -6.17 -18.61
CA THR A 100 8.60 -4.92 -18.67
C THR A 100 8.82 -4.22 -20.02
N PRO A 101 7.74 -3.83 -20.73
CA PRO A 101 7.88 -3.10 -21.98
C PRO A 101 8.55 -1.73 -21.80
N ALA A 102 9.50 -1.41 -22.68
CA ALA A 102 10.24 -0.15 -22.60
C ALA A 102 9.35 1.11 -22.65
N ASN A 103 9.65 2.07 -21.77
CA ASN A 103 8.93 3.33 -21.55
C ASN A 103 7.56 3.20 -20.86
N GLU A 104 7.29 2.09 -20.19
CA GLU A 104 6.19 1.99 -19.24
C GLU A 104 6.63 2.47 -17.85
N THR A 105 5.66 2.95 -17.06
CA THR A 105 5.88 3.25 -15.65
C THR A 105 5.64 1.97 -14.87
N VAL A 106 6.60 1.59 -14.05
CA VAL A 106 6.55 0.41 -13.18
C VAL A 106 6.17 0.78 -11.76
N ALA A 107 5.52 -0.14 -11.06
CA ALA A 107 5.27 -0.06 -9.63
C ALA A 107 6.52 -0.49 -8.83
N SER A 108 6.41 -0.49 -7.50
CA SER A 108 7.49 -0.78 -6.56
C SER A 108 8.00 -2.21 -6.60
N ASP A 109 7.35 -3.10 -7.35
CA ASP A 109 7.73 -4.49 -7.58
C ASP A 109 8.31 -4.73 -8.99
N GLY A 110 8.59 -3.67 -9.76
CA GLY A 110 9.07 -3.74 -11.14
C GLY A 110 7.97 -3.97 -12.18
N CYS A 111 6.73 -4.21 -11.78
CA CYS A 111 5.66 -4.51 -12.75
C CYS A 111 4.96 -3.27 -13.28
N ALA A 112 4.73 -3.22 -14.60
CA ALA A 112 3.85 -2.23 -15.20
C ALA A 112 2.37 -2.65 -15.14
N ASP A 113 1.46 -1.66 -15.21
CA ASP A 113 0.00 -1.90 -15.25
C ASP A 113 -0.42 -2.86 -16.39
N SER A 114 0.33 -2.89 -17.50
CA SER A 114 0.01 -3.73 -18.66
C SER A 114 0.34 -5.21 -18.46
N GLU A 115 1.16 -5.54 -17.47
CA GLU A 115 1.61 -6.90 -17.16
C GLU A 115 0.79 -7.56 -16.06
N VAL A 116 0.05 -6.76 -15.27
CA VAL A 116 -0.80 -7.26 -14.19
C VAL A 116 -2.27 -7.37 -14.62
N ASP A 117 -2.79 -8.59 -14.60
CA ASP A 117 -4.20 -8.86 -14.89
C ASP A 117 -5.06 -8.93 -13.60
N MET A 118 -6.37 -9.11 -13.79
CA MET A 118 -7.34 -9.21 -12.69
C MET A 118 -7.09 -10.36 -11.71
N SER A 119 -6.32 -11.38 -12.10
CA SER A 119 -5.99 -12.50 -11.20
C SER A 119 -4.87 -12.18 -10.22
N MET A 120 -4.04 -11.19 -10.55
CA MET A 120 -2.99 -10.67 -9.66
C MET A 120 -3.51 -9.54 -8.77
N ARG A 121 -4.50 -8.78 -9.26
CA ARG A 121 -5.07 -7.64 -8.54
C ARG A 121 -5.98 -8.09 -7.40
N PRO A 122 -5.77 -7.62 -6.17
CA PRO A 122 -6.76 -7.74 -5.11
C PRO A 122 -8.10 -7.16 -5.52
N TRP A 123 -9.21 -7.69 -4.98
CA TRP A 123 -10.56 -7.29 -5.41
C TRP A 123 -10.83 -5.79 -5.18
N TRP A 124 -10.27 -5.20 -4.12
CA TRP A 124 -10.44 -3.77 -3.79
C TRP A 124 -9.77 -2.82 -4.79
N CYS A 125 -8.88 -3.32 -5.66
CA CYS A 125 -8.32 -2.55 -6.76
C CYS A 125 -9.36 -2.08 -7.78
N HIS A 126 -10.53 -2.71 -7.79
CA HIS A 126 -11.60 -2.39 -8.71
C HIS A 126 -12.92 -2.24 -7.95
N SER A 127 -13.15 -1.04 -7.43
CA SER A 127 -14.46 -0.68 -6.90
C SER A 127 -15.35 -0.18 -8.03
N THR A 128 -16.60 -0.64 -8.07
CA THR A 128 -17.60 -0.27 -9.08
C THR A 128 -18.84 0.40 -8.49
N GLY A 129 -18.95 0.44 -7.15
CA GLY A 129 -20.09 1.05 -6.47
C GLY A 129 -20.20 2.56 -6.71
N THR A 130 -21.42 3.06 -6.52
CA THR A 130 -21.76 4.48 -6.66
C THR A 130 -21.58 5.27 -5.36
N GLY A 131 -21.03 4.64 -4.31
CA GLY A 131 -20.90 5.25 -2.98
C GLY A 131 -22.22 5.39 -2.22
N HIS A 132 -23.35 4.95 -2.77
CA HIS A 132 -24.67 4.97 -2.14
C HIS A 132 -25.36 3.61 -2.26
N GLY A 133 -26.13 3.22 -1.24
CA GLY A 133 -27.12 2.14 -1.38
C GLY A 133 -28.40 2.69 -2.01
N GLU A 134 -29.12 1.87 -2.79
CA GLU A 134 -30.44 2.27 -3.30
C GLU A 134 -31.40 2.57 -2.13
N ASP A 135 -32.16 3.67 -2.23
CA ASP A 135 -33.24 4.06 -1.31
C ASP A 135 -32.82 4.31 0.18
N GLN A 136 -31.55 4.63 0.48
CA GLN A 136 -31.09 4.82 1.87
C GLN A 136 -31.06 6.28 2.34
N GLU A 137 -31.74 6.55 3.46
CA GLU A 137 -31.87 7.88 4.09
C GLU A 137 -30.66 8.25 4.98
N HIS A 138 -29.81 7.27 5.34
CA HIS A 138 -28.59 7.45 6.15
C HIS A 138 -27.36 7.12 5.31
N GLY A 139 -26.42 8.07 5.19
CA GLY A 139 -25.23 7.92 4.34
C GLY A 139 -25.40 8.44 2.90
N ASP A 140 -26.54 9.07 2.58
CA ASP A 140 -26.81 9.69 1.27
C ASP A 140 -26.04 11.01 1.04
N HIS A 141 -25.09 11.34 1.92
CA HIS A 141 -24.36 12.60 1.99
C HIS A 141 -22.96 12.54 1.36
N LEU A 142 -22.81 11.77 0.29
CA LEU A 142 -21.57 11.77 -0.49
C LEU A 142 -21.16 13.20 -0.87
N ALA A 143 -19.86 13.47 -0.81
CA ALA A 143 -19.35 14.79 -1.15
C ALA A 143 -19.87 15.23 -2.53
N PRO A 144 -20.36 16.49 -2.68
CA PRO A 144 -20.73 17.02 -3.99
C PRO A 144 -19.60 16.93 -5.04
N ALA A 145 -18.35 16.83 -4.58
CA ALA A 145 -17.16 16.62 -5.41
C ALA A 145 -17.22 15.34 -6.26
N TYR A 146 -17.92 14.30 -5.81
CA TYR A 146 -18.02 13.01 -6.51
C TYR A 146 -19.19 12.92 -7.50
N HIS A 147 -20.05 13.94 -7.58
CA HIS A 147 -21.23 13.90 -8.45
C HIS A 147 -20.83 13.76 -9.93
N GLY A 148 -21.22 12.64 -10.53
CA GLY A 148 -20.95 12.32 -11.94
C GLY A 148 -19.58 11.70 -12.18
N MET A 149 -18.85 11.40 -11.11
CA MET A 149 -17.67 10.53 -11.15
C MET A 149 -18.11 9.06 -11.07
N THR A 150 -17.19 8.16 -11.43
CA THR A 150 -17.36 6.71 -11.33
C THR A 150 -16.07 6.13 -10.76
N LYS A 151 -16.18 5.23 -9.79
CA LYS A 151 -15.06 4.42 -9.31
C LYS A 151 -14.52 3.53 -10.43
N GLY A 152 -13.31 3.02 -10.26
CA GLY A 152 -12.70 2.18 -11.29
C GLY A 152 -11.43 1.47 -10.86
N MET A 153 -10.70 1.01 -11.87
CA MET A 153 -9.44 0.30 -11.69
C MET A 153 -8.36 1.26 -11.19
N LEU A 154 -7.75 0.93 -10.06
CA LEU A 154 -6.58 1.62 -9.55
C LEU A 154 -5.31 1.27 -10.36
N SER A 155 -4.31 2.15 -10.35
CA SER A 155 -2.99 1.77 -10.85
C SER A 155 -2.41 0.63 -10.01
N TRP A 156 -1.46 -0.13 -10.57
CA TRP A 156 -0.85 -1.23 -9.84
C TRP A 156 -0.09 -0.75 -8.60
N GLN A 157 0.56 0.42 -8.67
CA GLN A 157 1.18 1.02 -7.50
C GLN A 157 0.14 1.35 -6.40
N ASP A 158 -0.96 2.00 -6.77
CA ASP A 158 -2.02 2.35 -5.80
C ASP A 158 -2.61 1.08 -5.15
N CYS A 159 -2.77 0.00 -5.92
CA CYS A 159 -3.17 -1.30 -5.41
C CYS A 159 -2.24 -1.86 -4.34
N ILE A 160 -0.92 -1.80 -4.57
CA ILE A 160 0.09 -2.26 -3.61
C ILE A 160 0.01 -1.40 -2.34
N ASP A 161 -0.01 -0.08 -2.49
CA ASP A 161 -0.02 0.86 -1.38
C ASP A 161 -1.28 0.71 -0.52
N VAL A 162 -2.46 0.60 -1.13
CA VAL A 162 -3.73 0.35 -0.43
C VAL A 162 -3.71 -1.01 0.28
N SER A 163 -3.09 -2.03 -0.33
CA SER A 163 -3.01 -3.36 0.29
C SER A 163 -2.17 -3.37 1.56
N GLU A 164 -1.05 -2.63 1.58
CA GLU A 164 -0.24 -2.44 2.78
C GLU A 164 -1.03 -1.67 3.86
N GLN A 165 -1.67 -0.57 3.47
CA GLN A 165 -2.48 0.26 4.38
C GLN A 165 -3.66 -0.49 5.00
N PHE A 166 -4.35 -1.32 4.22
CA PHE A 166 -5.40 -2.20 4.72
C PHE A 166 -4.85 -3.28 5.65
N GLY A 167 -3.68 -3.84 5.35
CA GLY A 167 -2.98 -4.77 6.23
C GLY A 167 -2.74 -4.17 7.62
N ASP A 168 -2.20 -2.95 7.67
CA ASP A 168 -1.94 -2.22 8.91
C ASP A 168 -3.24 -1.93 9.69
N ALA A 169 -4.29 -1.48 9.00
CA ALA A 169 -5.59 -1.19 9.61
C ALA A 169 -6.23 -2.44 10.22
N ILE A 170 -6.19 -3.57 9.51
CA ILE A 170 -6.70 -4.86 9.99
C ILE A 170 -5.88 -5.34 11.18
N GLU A 171 -4.54 -5.32 11.10
CA GLU A 171 -3.68 -5.74 12.22
C GLU A 171 -3.97 -4.92 13.48
N TRP A 172 -4.15 -3.61 13.33
CA TRP A 172 -4.48 -2.73 14.44
C TRP A 172 -5.87 -3.00 15.01
N ALA A 173 -6.91 -3.07 14.18
CA ALA A 173 -8.30 -3.22 14.62
C ALA A 173 -8.57 -4.60 15.24
N MET A 174 -7.91 -5.65 14.74
CA MET A 174 -8.06 -7.03 15.24
C MET A 174 -7.54 -7.25 16.66
N GLN A 175 -6.95 -6.24 17.29
CA GLN A 175 -6.71 -6.22 18.74
C GLN A 175 -8.02 -6.20 19.55
N TRP A 176 -9.13 -5.75 18.96
CA TRP A 176 -10.45 -5.66 19.59
C TRP A 176 -11.54 -6.37 18.75
N PRO A 177 -11.47 -7.71 18.64
CA PRO A 177 -12.36 -8.47 17.78
C PRO A 177 -13.82 -8.48 18.27
N THR A 178 -14.07 -8.09 19.53
CA THR A 178 -15.42 -7.97 20.09
C THR A 178 -15.66 -6.63 20.78
N VAL A 179 -16.94 -6.26 20.92
CA VAL A 179 -17.34 -5.07 21.71
C VAL A 179 -16.74 -5.11 23.11
N ALA A 180 -16.74 -6.26 23.78
CA ALA A 180 -16.17 -6.38 25.12
C ALA A 180 -14.68 -6.06 25.17
N ASP A 181 -13.91 -6.48 24.15
CA ASP A 181 -12.48 -6.20 24.08
C ASP A 181 -12.26 -4.68 23.86
N ALA A 182 -13.03 -4.07 22.96
CA ALA A 182 -12.96 -2.65 22.66
C ALA A 182 -13.26 -1.79 23.90
N GLU A 183 -14.38 -2.08 24.58
CA GLU A 183 -14.79 -1.36 25.78
C GLU A 183 -13.81 -1.52 26.94
N ALA A 184 -13.21 -2.71 27.09
CA ALA A 184 -12.18 -2.95 28.09
C ALA A 184 -10.94 -2.07 27.89
N ASP A 185 -10.71 -1.59 26.66
CA ASP A 185 -9.61 -0.71 26.29
C ASP A 185 -10.08 0.73 25.98
N GLY A 186 -11.25 1.13 26.49
CA GLY A 186 -11.70 2.53 26.49
C GLY A 186 -12.40 3.00 25.22
N PHE A 187 -12.73 2.11 24.28
CA PHE A 187 -13.75 2.43 23.29
C PHE A 187 -15.13 2.50 23.93
N HIS A 188 -16.03 3.28 23.36
CA HIS A 188 -17.44 3.29 23.74
C HIS A 188 -18.29 3.55 22.51
N MET A 189 -19.53 3.08 22.57
CA MET A 189 -20.49 3.24 21.48
C MET A 189 -20.88 4.71 21.33
N ALA A 190 -20.48 5.31 20.22
CA ALA A 190 -20.91 6.65 19.82
C ALA A 190 -22.18 6.60 18.95
N VAL A 191 -22.36 5.54 18.15
CA VAL A 191 -23.55 5.35 17.32
C VAL A 191 -24.15 3.99 17.65
N ASP A 192 -25.45 3.98 17.96
CA ASP A 192 -26.22 2.74 18.16
C ASP A 192 -26.32 1.96 16.84
N TYR A 193 -26.91 0.77 16.86
CA TYR A 193 -27.02 -0.06 15.67
C TYR A 193 -27.80 0.65 14.55
N VAL A 194 -27.12 0.86 13.42
CA VAL A 194 -27.70 1.37 12.18
C VAL A 194 -27.73 0.25 11.14
N GLU A 195 -28.87 0.06 10.49
CA GLU A 195 -28.99 -0.86 9.35
C GLU A 195 -27.94 -0.51 8.29
N GLY A 196 -27.16 -1.49 7.87
CA GLY A 196 -26.05 -1.34 6.96
C GLY A 196 -24.69 -1.11 7.58
N MET A 197 -24.63 -0.62 8.81
CA MET A 197 -23.37 -0.12 9.38
C MET A 197 -23.01 -0.81 10.70
N GLY A 198 -24.01 -1.34 11.41
CA GLY A 198 -23.82 -1.86 12.76
C GLY A 198 -23.70 -0.74 13.79
N THR A 199 -23.05 -1.03 14.92
CA THR A 199 -22.73 -0.02 15.95
C THR A 199 -21.37 0.60 15.71
N HIS A 200 -21.17 1.88 16.03
CA HIS A 200 -19.86 2.53 15.91
C HIS A 200 -19.27 2.84 17.28
N HIS A 201 -18.02 2.42 17.48
CA HIS A 201 -17.30 2.58 18.73
C HIS A 201 -16.05 3.44 18.52
N VAL A 202 -15.87 4.43 19.39
CA VAL A 202 -14.77 5.41 19.31
C VAL A 202 -14.05 5.51 20.66
N ARG A 203 -12.78 5.88 20.61
CA ARG A 203 -11.95 6.12 21.79
C ARG A 203 -11.68 7.61 21.96
N LEU A 204 -12.40 8.25 22.88
CA LEU A 204 -12.30 9.70 23.15
C LEU A 204 -11.35 10.06 24.30
N GLY A 205 -10.79 9.06 25.00
CA GLY A 205 -9.98 9.31 26.19
C GLY A 205 -10.79 10.05 27.26
N ASP A 206 -10.29 11.21 27.70
CA ASP A 206 -10.90 12.06 28.72
C ASP A 206 -11.77 13.20 28.14
N PHE A 207 -11.99 13.23 26.82
CA PHE A 207 -12.78 14.28 26.17
C PHE A 207 -14.23 14.32 26.70
N SER A 208 -14.75 15.54 26.82
CA SER A 208 -16.15 15.80 27.18
C SER A 208 -16.63 17.10 26.54
N MET A 209 -17.91 17.17 26.16
CA MET A 209 -18.57 18.41 25.73
C MET A 209 -18.86 19.29 26.95
N ASP A 210 -17.82 19.92 27.49
CA ASP A 210 -17.91 20.79 28.65
C ASP A 210 -18.40 22.20 28.28
N ALA A 211 -18.28 23.16 29.21
CA ALA A 211 -18.77 24.52 28.99
C ALA A 211 -17.96 25.33 27.97
N ASP A 212 -16.75 24.89 27.63
CA ASP A 212 -15.85 25.55 26.69
C ASP A 212 -15.94 24.94 25.28
N PHE A 213 -16.66 23.81 25.10
CA PHE A 213 -16.92 23.19 23.80
C PHE A 213 -17.81 24.08 22.92
N ASP A 214 -17.34 24.44 21.72
CA ASP A 214 -18.11 25.18 20.73
C ASP A 214 -18.78 24.20 19.74
N PRO A 215 -20.11 23.99 19.82
CA PRO A 215 -20.79 23.08 18.90
C PRO A 215 -20.86 23.59 17.45
N LEU A 216 -20.54 24.86 17.18
CA LEU A 216 -20.50 25.43 15.83
C LEU A 216 -19.12 25.35 15.19
N ASP A 217 -18.08 25.09 15.98
CA ASP A 217 -16.69 24.92 15.55
C ASP A 217 -16.02 23.90 16.49
N PRO A 218 -16.41 22.61 16.40
CA PRO A 218 -15.99 21.63 17.37
C PRO A 218 -14.51 21.30 17.20
N GLU A 219 -13.86 21.07 18.33
CA GLU A 219 -12.53 20.49 18.46
C GLU A 219 -12.62 19.31 19.45
N PHE A 220 -11.93 18.23 19.12
CA PHE A 220 -11.79 17.00 19.89
C PHE A 220 -10.33 16.81 20.34
N PRO A 221 -9.81 17.69 21.22
CA PRO A 221 -8.41 17.65 21.64
C PRO A 221 -8.09 16.33 22.33
N ASP A 222 -6.83 15.90 22.19
CA ASP A 222 -6.32 14.64 22.74
C ASP A 222 -7.02 13.37 22.20
N THR A 223 -7.86 13.51 21.17
CA THR A 223 -8.40 12.41 20.38
C THR A 223 -7.69 12.31 19.02
N ARG A 224 -8.02 11.27 18.25
CA ARG A 224 -7.56 11.13 16.87
C ARG A 224 -8.42 11.87 15.85
N MET A 225 -9.61 12.34 16.22
CA MET A 225 -10.56 12.96 15.28
C MET A 225 -10.10 14.33 14.74
N ASP A 226 -9.30 15.07 15.52
CA ASP A 226 -8.61 16.30 15.07
C ASP A 226 -7.24 16.01 14.44
N GLY A 227 -6.88 14.73 14.30
CA GLY A 227 -5.58 14.27 13.86
C GLY A 227 -5.37 14.39 12.34
N VAL A 228 -4.15 14.03 11.92
CA VAL A 228 -3.88 13.79 10.51
C VAL A 228 -4.40 12.40 10.17
N PHE A 229 -5.00 12.26 8.98
CA PHE A 229 -5.42 10.98 8.45
C PHE A 229 -4.28 9.94 8.51
N ASP A 230 -4.56 8.81 9.17
CA ASP A 230 -3.62 7.72 9.42
C ASP A 230 -4.34 6.39 9.10
N PHE A 231 -4.00 5.86 7.93
CA PHE A 231 -4.62 4.69 7.33
C PHE A 231 -4.63 3.48 8.27
N GLY A 232 -3.55 3.25 9.03
CA GLY A 232 -3.38 2.07 9.86
C GLY A 232 -4.20 2.09 11.16
N GLN A 233 -4.89 3.19 11.48
CA GLN A 233 -5.58 3.35 12.75
C GLN A 233 -6.92 4.09 12.57
N PRO A 234 -7.97 3.40 12.11
CA PRO A 234 -9.30 3.99 11.96
C PRO A 234 -9.85 4.52 13.29
N GLU A 235 -10.57 5.65 13.23
CA GLU A 235 -11.16 6.30 14.40
C GLU A 235 -12.35 5.52 14.98
N PHE A 236 -13.11 4.84 14.12
CA PHE A 236 -14.28 4.07 14.52
C PHE A 236 -14.14 2.58 14.22
N LEU A 237 -14.42 1.75 15.21
CA LEU A 237 -14.61 0.31 15.05
C LEU A 237 -16.11 0.00 14.94
N MET A 238 -16.49 -0.82 13.97
CA MET A 238 -17.89 -1.19 13.74
C MET A 238 -18.18 -2.63 14.14
N TYR A 239 -19.26 -2.86 14.86
CA TYR A 239 -19.63 -4.19 15.37
C TYR A 239 -21.01 -4.63 14.91
N ALA A 240 -21.19 -5.95 14.78
CA ALA A 240 -22.39 -6.60 14.27
C ALA A 240 -23.68 -6.32 15.09
N SER A 241 -23.53 -5.92 16.35
CA SER A 241 -24.64 -5.52 17.24
C SER A 241 -24.08 -4.85 18.50
N SER A 242 -24.98 -4.42 19.40
CA SER A 242 -24.64 -3.88 20.72
C SER A 242 -24.31 -4.96 21.78
N ALA A 243 -24.28 -6.24 21.41
CA ALA A 243 -23.94 -7.31 22.35
C ALA A 243 -22.43 -7.31 22.66
N GLN A 244 -22.04 -7.63 23.90
CA GLN A 244 -20.63 -7.68 24.31
C GLN A 244 -19.78 -8.66 23.49
N ASP A 245 -20.38 -9.72 22.96
CA ASP A 245 -19.75 -10.73 22.12
C ASP A 245 -19.93 -10.47 20.61
N ALA A 246 -20.51 -9.33 20.23
CA ALA A 246 -20.63 -8.94 18.83
C ALA A 246 -19.24 -8.75 18.21
N GLU A 247 -19.07 -9.32 17.02
CA GLU A 247 -17.80 -9.31 16.29
C GLU A 247 -17.60 -8.00 15.52
N LEU A 248 -16.32 -7.66 15.31
CA LEU A 248 -15.90 -6.58 14.43
C LEU A 248 -16.30 -6.90 12.99
N VAL A 249 -16.99 -5.98 12.32
CA VAL A 249 -17.49 -6.16 10.94
C VAL A 249 -16.85 -5.19 9.94
N GLY A 250 -16.27 -4.11 10.43
CA GLY A 250 -15.62 -3.11 9.61
C GLY A 250 -15.13 -1.94 10.47
N PHE A 251 -14.69 -0.88 9.83
CA PHE A 251 -14.26 0.34 10.52
C PHE A 251 -14.41 1.55 9.62
N ALA A 252 -14.30 2.73 10.22
CA ALA A 252 -14.39 4.01 9.53
C ALA A 252 -13.26 4.95 9.97
N TRP A 253 -12.76 5.73 9.02
CA TRP A 253 -11.87 6.84 9.31
C TRP A 253 -12.66 8.12 9.42
N TYR A 254 -12.20 9.01 10.29
CA TYR A 254 -12.83 10.28 10.54
C TYR A 254 -11.79 11.38 10.69
N VAL A 255 -11.78 12.33 9.76
CA VAL A 255 -10.71 13.34 9.66
C VAL A 255 -11.26 14.73 9.48
N LYS A 256 -10.74 15.69 10.26
CA LYS A 256 -10.98 17.12 10.07
C LYS A 256 -10.05 17.68 8.99
N THR A 257 -10.60 18.28 7.93
CA THR A 257 -9.84 19.00 6.90
C THR A 257 -10.43 20.39 6.63
N ASP A 258 -11.24 20.50 5.59
CA ASP A 258 -12.04 21.66 5.21
C ASP A 258 -13.41 21.20 4.68
N SER A 259 -14.39 22.10 4.66
CA SER A 259 -15.76 21.80 4.23
C SER A 259 -15.97 21.82 2.72
N GLU A 260 -14.94 22.14 1.92
CA GLU A 260 -15.08 22.29 0.47
C GLU A 260 -14.66 21.03 -0.28
N ASN A 261 -13.61 20.34 0.18
CA ASN A 261 -13.00 19.22 -0.54
C ASN A 261 -12.78 18.01 0.37
N PRO A 262 -13.08 16.80 -0.13
CA PRO A 262 -12.72 15.58 0.57
C PRO A 262 -11.20 15.51 0.77
N PRO A 263 -10.73 14.82 1.84
CA PRO A 263 -9.30 14.60 2.06
C PRO A 263 -8.69 13.80 0.90
N THR A 264 -7.37 13.88 0.74
CA THR A 264 -6.66 13.06 -0.26
C THR A 264 -6.84 11.57 -0.03
N GLY A 265 -6.94 11.16 1.23
CA GLY A 265 -7.34 9.80 1.57
C GLY A 265 -6.37 8.72 1.06
N PHE A 266 -6.94 7.56 0.70
CA PHE A 266 -6.24 6.40 0.14
C PHE A 266 -5.71 6.66 -1.27
N PRO A 267 -4.60 6.00 -1.67
CA PRO A 267 -4.11 6.07 -3.04
C PRO A 267 -5.21 5.72 -4.07
N GLY A 268 -5.29 6.53 -5.13
CA GLY A 268 -6.32 6.41 -6.16
C GLY A 268 -7.57 7.27 -5.88
N ASP A 269 -8.70 6.86 -6.46
CA ASP A 269 -9.96 7.65 -6.46
C ASP A 269 -11.17 6.85 -5.94
N ASN A 270 -10.95 5.73 -5.22
CA ASN A 270 -12.03 4.79 -4.83
C ASN A 270 -12.58 5.01 -3.42
N ASP A 271 -11.93 5.81 -2.58
CA ASP A 271 -12.19 5.98 -1.14
C ASP A 271 -13.20 7.08 -0.82
N TRP A 272 -14.28 7.14 -1.60
CA TRP A 272 -15.24 8.23 -1.57
C TRP A 272 -15.73 8.60 -0.16
N TRP A 273 -15.52 9.86 0.21
CA TRP A 273 -15.82 10.39 1.53
C TRP A 273 -17.21 11.05 1.60
N HIS A 274 -17.83 11.03 2.76
CA HIS A 274 -19.09 11.72 3.05
C HIS A 274 -18.96 12.57 4.34
N VAL A 275 -19.94 13.44 4.56
CA VAL A 275 -20.00 14.35 5.71
C VAL A 275 -21.38 14.27 6.35
N HIS A 276 -21.42 14.23 7.67
CA HIS A 276 -22.63 14.52 8.43
C HIS A 276 -22.62 16.00 8.80
N GLN A 277 -23.53 16.81 8.27
CA GLN A 277 -23.51 18.26 8.50
C GLN A 277 -23.75 18.59 9.98
N VAL A 278 -24.81 18.04 10.55
CA VAL A 278 -25.16 18.24 11.96
C VAL A 278 -25.59 16.94 12.60
N LEU A 279 -24.89 16.55 13.66
CA LEU A 279 -25.27 15.42 14.52
C LEU A 279 -25.64 15.91 15.92
N CYS A 280 -26.71 15.36 16.47
CA CYS A 280 -27.13 15.59 17.84
C CYS A 280 -26.47 14.58 18.76
N PHE A 281 -25.56 15.03 19.62
CA PHE A 281 -24.87 14.16 20.59
C PHE A 281 -25.43 14.35 22.00
N THR A 282 -25.60 13.27 22.75
CA THR A 282 -25.90 13.35 24.18
C THR A 282 -24.77 14.04 24.93
N ASN A 283 -25.10 14.98 25.81
CA ASN A 283 -24.10 15.76 26.54
C ASN A 283 -23.22 14.92 27.49
N SER A 284 -23.73 13.77 27.94
CA SER A 284 -23.10 12.95 28.97
C SER A 284 -22.25 11.79 28.45
N SER A 285 -22.52 11.31 27.23
CA SER A 285 -21.89 10.09 26.70
C SER A 285 -21.42 10.19 25.25
N PHE A 286 -21.55 11.37 24.62
CA PHE A 286 -21.18 11.55 23.21
C PHE A 286 -21.86 10.56 22.26
N GLN A 287 -23.11 10.19 22.57
CA GLN A 287 -23.88 9.26 21.75
C GLN A 287 -24.72 10.05 20.74
N VAL A 288 -24.66 9.68 19.47
CA VAL A 288 -25.52 10.23 18.42
C VAL A 288 -26.96 9.80 18.68
N VAL A 289 -27.86 10.77 18.79
CA VAL A 289 -29.29 10.57 19.04
C VAL A 289 -30.16 11.25 17.99
N GLY A 290 -29.57 11.79 16.92
CA GLY A 290 -30.27 12.37 15.78
C GLY A 290 -29.32 13.02 14.79
N GLU A 291 -29.80 13.22 13.58
CA GLU A 291 -29.09 13.83 12.45
C GLU A 291 -29.99 14.90 11.84
N ASP A 292 -29.44 16.08 11.55
CA ASP A 292 -30.15 17.22 10.95
C ASP A 292 -31.50 17.59 11.61
N ILE A 293 -31.61 17.36 12.92
CA ILE A 293 -32.78 17.69 13.72
C ILE A 293 -32.71 19.11 14.29
N SER A 294 -33.87 19.69 14.60
CA SER A 294 -33.91 21.02 15.23
C SER A 294 -33.28 21.03 16.64
N ASP A 295 -32.74 22.17 17.06
CA ASP A 295 -32.18 22.33 18.41
C ASP A 295 -33.19 22.01 19.52
N GLU A 296 -34.47 22.32 19.32
CA GLU A 296 -35.54 22.00 20.28
C GLU A 296 -35.69 20.47 20.44
N GLU A 297 -35.64 19.76 19.33
CA GLU A 297 -35.72 18.30 19.31
C GLU A 297 -34.46 17.66 19.89
N CYS A 298 -33.27 18.14 19.53
CA CYS A 298 -32.01 17.65 20.08
C CYS A 298 -31.92 17.88 21.60
N HIS A 299 -32.30 19.08 22.07
CA HIS A 299 -32.35 19.39 23.49
C HIS A 299 -33.37 18.53 24.26
N SER A 300 -34.48 18.14 23.62
CA SER A 300 -35.47 17.23 24.23
C SER A 300 -34.90 15.82 24.47
N ARG A 301 -33.80 15.48 23.80
CA ARG A 301 -33.03 14.23 23.94
C ARG A 301 -31.80 14.39 24.83
N ASP A 302 -31.70 15.49 25.59
CA ASP A 302 -30.54 15.86 26.42
C ASP A 302 -29.23 15.96 25.62
N GLY A 303 -29.35 16.39 24.36
CA GLY A 303 -28.22 16.52 23.45
C GLY A 303 -27.94 17.96 23.02
N THR A 304 -26.82 18.11 22.32
CA THR A 304 -26.39 19.31 21.62
C THR A 304 -26.14 18.97 20.15
N ASN A 305 -26.69 19.79 19.25
CA ASN A 305 -26.38 19.72 17.82
C ASN A 305 -24.97 20.23 17.60
N VAL A 306 -24.13 19.42 16.95
CA VAL A 306 -22.73 19.73 16.66
C VAL A 306 -22.56 19.78 15.14
N HIS A 307 -21.99 20.89 14.65
CA HIS A 307 -21.73 21.13 13.24
C HIS A 307 -20.40 20.51 12.84
N LEU A 308 -20.45 19.56 11.91
CA LEU A 308 -19.31 18.71 11.54
C LEU A 308 -18.98 18.84 10.05
N ASP A 309 -19.29 19.99 9.44
CA ASP A 309 -19.11 20.25 8.00
C ASP A 309 -17.66 20.06 7.52
N ASP A 310 -16.67 20.22 8.40
CA ASP A 310 -15.24 20.07 8.10
C ASP A 310 -14.70 18.65 8.42
N TYR A 311 -15.56 17.72 8.84
CA TYR A 311 -15.19 16.35 9.22
C TYR A 311 -15.71 15.33 8.22
N TRP A 312 -14.76 14.60 7.64
CA TRP A 312 -15.01 13.62 6.59
C TRP A 312 -14.96 12.22 7.14
N MET A 313 -15.88 11.38 6.67
CA MET A 313 -15.95 9.96 7.01
C MET A 313 -15.86 9.09 5.77
N THR A 314 -15.14 7.98 5.87
CA THR A 314 -15.22 6.88 4.91
C THR A 314 -15.19 5.56 5.66
N HIS A 315 -15.96 4.59 5.16
CA HIS A 315 -16.10 3.26 5.74
C HIS A 315 -15.28 2.27 4.92
N ALA A 316 -14.74 1.21 5.54
CA ALA A 316 -14.21 0.07 4.79
C ALA A 316 -14.67 -1.27 5.34
N TRP A 317 -14.97 -2.17 4.41
CA TRP A 317 -15.45 -3.52 4.65
C TRP A 317 -14.42 -4.54 4.18
N ILE A 318 -13.37 -4.68 4.97
CA ILE A 318 -12.19 -5.51 4.68
C ILE A 318 -11.94 -6.60 5.73
N ILE A 319 -12.93 -6.87 6.58
CA ILE A 319 -12.89 -7.92 7.59
C ILE A 319 -13.70 -9.11 7.10
N GLU A 320 -13.09 -10.30 7.02
CA GLU A 320 -13.85 -11.52 6.72
C GLU A 320 -14.79 -11.90 7.88
N PRO A 321 -16.03 -12.36 7.61
CA PRO A 321 -16.64 -12.57 6.28
C PRO A 321 -17.31 -11.33 5.66
N TRP A 322 -17.32 -10.20 6.36
CA TRP A 322 -18.00 -8.94 6.06
C TRP A 322 -17.38 -8.11 4.92
N LEU A 323 -16.92 -8.75 3.85
CA LEU A 323 -16.31 -8.08 2.70
C LEU A 323 -17.39 -7.52 1.75
N THR A 324 -17.19 -6.31 1.25
CA THR A 324 -18.00 -5.74 0.15
C THR A 324 -17.19 -5.70 -1.15
N GLN A 325 -17.12 -6.84 -1.85
CA GLN A 325 -16.19 -7.02 -2.98
C GLN A 325 -16.47 -6.13 -4.20
N PHE A 326 -17.69 -5.65 -4.36
CA PHE A 326 -18.04 -4.72 -5.45
C PHE A 326 -17.56 -3.28 -5.18
N ASP A 327 -17.44 -2.88 -3.90
CA ASP A 327 -16.98 -1.56 -3.49
C ASP A 327 -16.53 -1.61 -2.03
N VAL A 328 -15.22 -1.60 -1.82
CA VAL A 328 -14.63 -1.72 -0.48
C VAL A 328 -15.00 -0.54 0.43
N PHE A 329 -15.23 0.64 -0.17
CA PHE A 329 -15.56 1.88 0.52
C PHE A 329 -17.05 2.24 0.42
N THR A 330 -17.91 1.23 0.23
CA THR A 330 -19.35 1.47 0.30
C THR A 330 -19.76 1.91 1.71
N ASN A 331 -20.77 2.78 1.82
CA ASN A 331 -21.27 3.25 3.12
C ASN A 331 -22.06 2.18 3.89
N HIS A 332 -22.39 1.06 3.26
CA HIS A 332 -23.32 0.07 3.81
C HIS A 332 -22.96 -1.36 3.41
N HIS A 333 -23.10 -2.28 4.37
CA HIS A 333 -23.05 -3.72 4.16
C HIS A 333 -24.47 -4.34 4.16
N PRO A 334 -24.89 -5.00 3.06
CA PRO A 334 -26.27 -5.50 2.88
C PRO A 334 -26.71 -6.57 3.89
N CYS A 335 -25.76 -7.28 4.51
CA CYS A 335 -26.07 -8.25 5.55
C CYS A 335 -26.22 -7.68 6.96
N LEU A 336 -26.06 -6.38 7.18
CA LEU A 336 -26.37 -5.73 8.46
C LEU A 336 -27.82 -5.22 8.45
N LYS A 337 -28.79 -6.12 8.53
CA LYS A 337 -30.22 -5.81 8.36
C LYS A 337 -30.78 -5.04 9.56
N GLY A 338 -31.93 -4.38 9.42
CA GLY A 338 -32.57 -3.66 10.53
C GLY A 338 -32.96 -4.52 11.74
N ASP A 339 -33.07 -5.84 11.58
CA ASP A 339 -33.30 -6.80 12.68
C ASP A 339 -32.02 -7.50 13.20
N GLY A 340 -30.85 -7.12 12.66
CA GLY A 340 -29.53 -7.55 13.10
C GLY A 340 -28.65 -8.08 11.96
N ALA A 341 -27.42 -8.42 12.32
CA ALA A 341 -26.47 -9.08 11.44
C ALA A 341 -26.98 -10.45 10.95
N GLU A 342 -27.00 -10.64 9.62
CA GLU A 342 -27.31 -11.92 8.99
C GLU A 342 -26.17 -12.91 9.21
N THR A 343 -26.51 -14.15 9.56
CA THR A 343 -25.53 -15.22 9.87
C THR A 343 -25.71 -16.44 8.96
N ASP A 344 -26.77 -16.48 8.15
CA ASP A 344 -26.95 -17.46 7.09
C ASP A 344 -26.23 -16.98 5.82
N PHE A 345 -25.08 -17.59 5.52
CA PHE A 345 -24.27 -17.26 4.34
C PHE A 345 -24.95 -17.62 3.00
N GLU A 346 -26.08 -18.32 3.03
CA GLU A 346 -26.90 -18.57 1.84
C GLU A 346 -27.96 -17.47 1.60
N ASP A 347 -28.05 -16.48 2.50
CA ASP A 347 -28.93 -15.33 2.31
C ASP A 347 -28.45 -14.46 1.12
N PRO A 348 -29.36 -13.95 0.27
CA PRO A 348 -28.99 -13.15 -0.90
C PRO A 348 -28.13 -11.92 -0.61
N CYS A 349 -28.17 -11.36 0.61
CA CYS A 349 -27.35 -10.21 0.97
C CYS A 349 -25.84 -10.48 0.83
N TRP A 350 -25.40 -11.73 1.00
CA TRP A 350 -23.98 -12.10 0.87
C TRP A 350 -23.53 -12.16 -0.59
N ASP A 351 -24.45 -12.47 -1.52
CA ASP A 351 -24.18 -12.37 -2.95
C ASP A 351 -24.13 -10.89 -3.38
N GLU A 352 -25.02 -10.07 -2.82
CA GLU A 352 -25.02 -8.62 -3.01
C GLU A 352 -23.75 -7.96 -2.47
N SER A 353 -23.22 -8.39 -1.33
CA SER A 353 -21.95 -7.86 -0.82
C SER A 353 -20.78 -8.17 -1.75
N VAL A 354 -20.86 -9.24 -2.56
CA VAL A 354 -19.81 -9.60 -3.52
C VAL A 354 -20.01 -8.91 -4.87
N ASN A 355 -21.23 -8.89 -5.38
CA ASN A 355 -21.52 -8.50 -6.77
C ASN A 355 -22.19 -7.12 -6.92
N GLY A 356 -22.57 -6.49 -5.81
CA GLY A 356 -23.47 -5.34 -5.81
C GLY A 356 -24.93 -5.74 -6.04
N SER A 357 -25.85 -4.78 -5.92
CA SER A 357 -27.25 -5.00 -6.28
C SER A 357 -27.36 -5.15 -7.80
N GLY A 358 -28.04 -6.21 -8.27
CA GLY A 358 -28.15 -6.57 -9.69
C GLY A 358 -28.88 -5.55 -10.60
N ASP A 359 -29.23 -4.38 -10.07
CA ASP A 359 -29.85 -3.27 -10.80
C ASP A 359 -28.81 -2.27 -11.37
N ASP A 360 -27.53 -2.39 -11.02
CA ASP A 360 -26.42 -1.62 -11.63
C ASP A 360 -26.07 -2.08 -13.07
N GLU A 361 -26.67 -3.16 -13.58
CA GLU A 361 -26.62 -3.56 -15.01
C GLU A 361 -27.54 -2.70 -15.92
N GLY A 362 -27.99 -1.52 -15.45
CA GLY A 362 -28.93 -0.64 -16.15
C GLY A 362 -28.34 0.40 -17.11
N SER A 363 -27.02 0.47 -17.31
CA SER A 363 -26.41 1.34 -18.33
C SER A 363 -26.13 0.54 -19.61
N GLU A 364 -27.18 0.34 -20.41
CA GLU A 364 -27.06 -0.16 -21.79
C GLU A 364 -26.09 0.74 -22.59
N HIS A 365 -24.85 0.27 -22.77
CA HIS A 365 -23.97 0.72 -23.84
C HIS A 365 -24.63 0.41 -25.19
N ASN A 366 -25.38 1.37 -25.73
CA ASN A 366 -25.77 1.36 -27.13
C ASN A 366 -24.51 1.52 -28.00
N HIS A 367 -24.19 0.45 -28.74
CA HIS A 367 -23.24 0.43 -29.85
C HIS A 367 -23.65 1.31 -31.04
#